data_AF-A0A0F9F4B1-F1
#
_entry.id   AF-A0A0F9F4B1-F1
#
_cell.length_a   1.000
_cell.length_b   1.000
_cell.length_c   1.000
_cell.angle_alpha   90.00
_cell.angle_beta   90.00
_cell.angle_gamma   90.00
#
_symmetry.space_group_name_H-M   'P 1'
#
loop_
_entity.id
_entity.type
_entity.pdbx_description
1 polymer ?
#
loop_
_entity_poly.entity_id
_entity_poly.type
_entity_poly.pdbx_seq_one_letter_code
_entity_poly.pdbx_strand_id
1 'polypeptide(L)'
;DSCLELHSIVEKGVPLFKHFGEWLKIKFNWNLSYGWAQAIAENIEKQQDPLKKFYSFVNEFRKLQPEVVSTIQENADEHPSLSLQKIQVIQYFPHNLFFLRFFYAEKHEDDRDLFYSIEEAEKSVSKNKRKG
;
A
#
# COMPACT_ATOMS: atom_id res chain seq x y z
N ASP A 1 -7.85 -2.34 11.31
CA ASP A 1 -7.90 -0.88 11.12
C ASP A 1 -7.37 -0.19 12.35
N SER A 2 -6.39 0.68 12.19
CA SER A 2 -5.83 1.45 13.31
C SER A 2 -6.78 2.59 13.70
N CYS A 3 -6.69 3.07 14.95
CA CYS A 3 -7.46 4.25 15.40
C CYS A 3 -7.24 5.47 14.48
N LEU A 4 -6.05 5.58 13.87
CA LEU A 4 -5.70 6.64 12.93
C LEU A 4 -6.45 6.52 11.60
N GLU A 5 -6.64 5.30 11.08
CA GLU A 5 -7.42 5.06 9.85
C GLU A 5 -8.90 5.43 10.04
N LEU A 6 -9.47 5.15 11.22
CA LEU A 6 -10.84 5.54 11.57
C LEU A 6 -11.04 7.07 11.60
N HIS A 7 -9.98 7.82 11.89
CA HIS A 7 -10.00 9.28 11.93
C HIS A 7 -9.39 9.93 10.68
N SER A 8 -9.12 9.16 9.62
CA SER A 8 -8.46 9.67 8.41
C SER A 8 -7.13 10.39 8.68
N ILE A 9 -6.40 9.97 9.72
CA ILE A 9 -5.05 10.47 10.01
C ILE A 9 -4.04 9.56 9.34
N VAL A 10 -3.34 10.09 8.32
CA VAL A 10 -2.18 9.41 7.71
C VAL A 10 -0.92 9.83 8.46
N GLU A 11 -0.26 8.87 9.10
CA GLU A 11 1.09 9.09 9.61
C GLU A 11 2.06 9.29 8.44
N LYS A 12 2.66 10.48 8.36
CA LYS A 12 3.57 10.83 7.26
C LYS A 12 4.88 10.05 7.40
N GLY A 13 5.38 9.54 6.28
CA GLY A 13 6.69 8.88 6.22
C GLY A 13 6.74 7.49 6.83
N VAL A 14 5.60 6.89 7.17
CA VAL A 14 5.52 5.52 7.71
C VAL A 14 4.75 4.63 6.74
N PRO A 15 5.30 3.45 6.38
CA PRO A 15 4.66 2.56 5.45
C PRO A 15 3.43 1.91 6.08
N LEU A 16 2.34 1.86 5.32
CA LEU A 16 1.10 1.25 5.77
C LEU A 16 1.21 -0.26 5.85
N PHE A 17 0.81 -0.82 7.00
CA PHE A 17 0.92 -2.25 7.26
C PHE A 17 0.14 -3.12 6.27
N LYS A 18 -0.93 -2.59 5.66
CA LYS A 18 -1.67 -3.30 4.61
C LYS A 18 -0.80 -3.66 3.38
N HIS A 19 0.32 -2.96 3.14
CA HIS A 19 1.28 -3.26 2.07
C HIS A 19 2.38 -4.25 2.48
N PHE A 20 2.39 -4.71 3.75
CA PHE A 20 3.42 -5.60 4.27
C PHE A 20 3.51 -6.93 3.52
N GLY A 21 2.35 -7.49 3.12
CA GLY A 21 2.29 -8.71 2.32
C GLY A 21 2.98 -8.54 0.96
N GLU A 22 2.60 -7.52 0.19
CA GLU A 22 3.22 -7.24 -1.11
C GLU A 22 4.74 -7.02 -1.00
N TRP A 23 5.18 -6.32 0.05
CA TRP A 23 6.61 -6.18 0.33
C TRP A 23 7.31 -7.52 0.61
N LEU A 24 6.72 -8.41 1.43
CA LEU A 24 7.28 -9.74 1.69
C LEU A 24 7.40 -10.57 0.40
N LYS A 25 6.35 -10.54 -0.43
CA LYS A 25 6.31 -11.24 -1.71
C LYS A 25 7.44 -10.79 -2.62
N ILE A 26 7.64 -9.48 -2.77
CA ILE A 26 8.73 -8.96 -3.62
C ILE A 26 10.10 -9.25 -3.03
N LYS A 27 10.27 -9.02 -1.72
CA LYS A 27 11.57 -9.14 -1.08
C LYS A 27 12.12 -10.56 -1.09
N PHE A 28 11.27 -11.55 -0.85
CA PHE A 28 11.69 -12.94 -0.67
C PHE A 28 11.19 -13.88 -1.76
N ASN A 29 10.40 -13.38 -2.71
CA ASN A 29 9.73 -14.18 -3.74
C ASN A 29 8.86 -15.31 -3.14
N TRP A 30 8.23 -15.03 -2.00
CA TRP A 30 7.38 -15.99 -1.29
C TRP A 30 5.97 -16.03 -1.86
N ASN A 31 5.38 -17.24 -1.87
CA ASN A 31 3.96 -17.40 -2.13
C ASN A 31 3.15 -16.96 -0.89
N LEU A 32 2.20 -16.06 -1.08
CA LEU A 32 1.32 -15.53 -0.03
C LEU A 32 -0.15 -15.95 -0.17
N SER A 33 -0.46 -17.01 -0.93
CA SER A 33 -1.84 -17.49 -1.13
C SER A 33 -2.61 -17.74 0.18
N TYR A 34 -1.91 -18.13 1.26
CA TYR A 34 -2.49 -18.37 2.58
C TYR A 34 -2.21 -17.24 3.58
N GLY A 35 -1.79 -16.08 3.09
CA GLY A 35 -1.43 -14.92 3.90
C GLY A 35 0.02 -14.93 4.39
N TRP A 36 0.48 -13.77 4.84
CA TRP A 36 1.87 -13.55 5.24
C TRP A 36 2.30 -14.39 6.46
N ALA A 37 1.39 -14.68 7.39
CA ALA A 37 1.72 -15.42 8.60
C ALA A 37 2.13 -16.87 8.27
N GLN A 38 1.35 -17.53 7.40
CA GLN A 38 1.66 -18.86 6.90
C GLN A 38 2.97 -18.85 6.10
N ALA A 39 3.16 -17.86 5.22
CA ALA A 39 4.39 -17.76 4.44
C ALA A 39 5.64 -17.61 5.31
N ILE A 40 5.58 -16.84 6.40
CA ILE A 40 6.69 -16.76 7.37
C ILE A 40 6.94 -18.13 8.00
N ALA A 41 5.91 -18.83 8.46
CA ALA A 41 6.07 -20.13 9.10
C ALA A 41 6.67 -21.18 8.15
N GLU A 42 6.34 -21.14 6.86
CA GLU A 42 6.79 -22.11 5.87
C GLU A 42 8.20 -21.84 5.30
N ASN A 43 8.60 -20.57 5.21
CA ASN A 43 9.81 -20.19 4.46
C ASN A 43 11.02 -19.84 5.35
N ILE A 44 10.86 -19.72 6.67
CA ILE A 44 11.99 -19.53 7.58
C ILE A 44 12.68 -20.86 7.91
N GLU A 45 13.91 -20.80 8.40
CA GLU A 45 14.62 -22.00 8.84
C GLU A 45 13.89 -22.66 10.02
N LYS A 46 13.84 -23.99 10.06
CA LYS A 46 13.11 -24.75 11.09
C LYS A 46 13.49 -24.45 12.54
N GLN A 47 14.69 -23.92 12.77
CA GLN A 47 15.19 -23.56 14.11
C GLN A 47 14.84 -22.11 14.51
N GLN A 48 14.33 -21.32 13.58
CA GLN A 48 13.94 -19.93 13.84
C GLN A 48 12.52 -19.86 14.39
N ASP A 49 12.30 -18.93 15.32
CA ASP A 49 10.99 -18.62 15.87
C ASP A 49 10.20 -17.72 14.88
N PRO A 50 9.04 -18.17 14.37
CA PRO A 50 8.23 -17.39 13.42
C PRO A 50 7.81 -16.02 13.95
N LEU A 51 7.52 -15.90 15.24
CA LEU A 51 7.08 -14.64 15.82
C LEU A 51 8.23 -13.64 15.90
N LYS A 52 9.44 -14.09 16.26
CA LYS A 52 10.64 -13.25 16.23
C LYS A 52 10.96 -12.81 14.80
N LYS A 53 10.81 -13.69 13.82
CA LYS A 53 11.01 -13.33 12.41
C LYS A 53 9.97 -12.34 11.92
N PHE A 54 8.70 -12.51 12.28
CA PHE A 54 7.67 -11.52 12.03
C PHE A 54 8.07 -10.13 12.52
N TYR A 55 8.44 -9.98 13.80
CA TYR A 55 8.85 -8.67 14.32
C TYR A 55 10.10 -8.12 13.62
N SER A 56 11.06 -8.98 13.27
CA SER A 56 12.23 -8.57 12.47
C SER A 56 11.81 -8.01 11.11
N PHE A 57 10.89 -8.68 10.41
CA PHE A 57 10.38 -8.23 9.12
C PHE A 57 9.57 -6.95 9.23
N VAL A 58 8.74 -6.81 10.27
CA VAL A 58 8.00 -5.56 10.53
C VAL A 58 8.96 -4.40 10.79
N ASN A 59 10.00 -4.61 11.58
CA ASN A 59 11.00 -3.59 11.85
C ASN A 59 11.77 -3.19 10.59
N GLU A 60 11.99 -4.12 9.67
CA GLU A 60 12.62 -3.81 8.38
C GLU A 60 11.67 -3.09 7.43
N PHE A 61 10.42 -3.56 7.33
CA PHE A 61 9.38 -2.92 6.54
C PHE A 61 9.17 -1.47 6.98
N ARG A 62 9.15 -1.19 8.29
CA ARG A 62 9.03 0.17 8.86
C ARG A 62 10.17 1.12 8.49
N LYS A 63 11.29 0.62 7.98
CA LYS A 63 12.39 1.47 7.49
C LYS A 63 12.13 2.00 6.07
N LEU A 64 11.13 1.45 5.37
CA LEU A 64 10.76 1.98 4.06
C LEU A 64 10.17 3.38 4.22
N GLN A 65 10.49 4.26 3.27
CA GLN A 65 10.02 5.64 3.28
C GLN A 65 8.98 5.81 2.16
N PRO A 66 7.69 5.90 2.49
CA PRO A 66 6.67 6.22 1.50
C PRO A 66 6.75 7.70 1.11
N GLU A 67 6.91 7.95 -0.19
CA GLU A 67 6.92 9.29 -0.77
C GLU A 67 5.87 9.41 -1.87
N VAL A 68 5.22 10.56 -1.96
CA VAL A 68 4.28 10.85 -3.05
C VAL A 68 5.07 11.28 -4.27
N VAL A 69 5.02 10.49 -5.34
CA VAL A 69 5.79 10.71 -6.57
C VAL A 69 4.96 11.24 -7.74
N SER A 70 3.63 11.07 -7.69
CA SER A 70 2.70 11.66 -8.65
C SER A 70 1.39 12.00 -7.94
N THR A 71 0.70 13.03 -8.43
CA THR A 71 -0.62 13.43 -7.95
C THR A 71 -1.51 13.76 -9.14
N ILE A 72 -2.64 13.06 -9.22
CA ILE A 72 -3.66 13.24 -10.24
C ILE A 72 -4.84 13.95 -9.56
N GLN A 73 -5.19 15.14 -10.06
CA GLN A 73 -6.39 15.85 -9.63
C GLN A 73 -7.57 15.38 -10.47
N GLU A 74 -8.70 15.12 -9.83
CA GLU A 74 -9.97 14.88 -10.49
C GLU A 74 -10.80 16.16 -10.43
N ASN A 75 -11.45 16.50 -11.54
CA ASN A 75 -12.42 17.58 -11.53
C ASN A 75 -13.65 17.09 -10.77
N ALA A 76 -14.04 17.79 -9.71
CA ALA A 76 -15.18 17.41 -8.89
C ALA A 76 -16.47 17.37 -9.73
N ASP A 77 -17.12 16.21 -9.77
CA ASP A 77 -18.48 16.06 -10.30
C ASP A 77 -19.51 16.72 -9.36
N GLU A 78 -20.72 16.96 -9.88
CA GLU A 78 -21.84 17.66 -9.22
C GLU A 78 -22.33 17.03 -7.89
N HIS A 79 -21.81 15.85 -7.51
CA HIS A 79 -22.11 15.18 -6.24
C HIS A 79 -20.90 15.19 -5.27
N PRO A 80 -20.83 16.18 -4.36
CA PRO A 80 -19.60 16.48 -3.61
C PRO A 80 -19.16 15.38 -2.64
N SER A 81 -20.09 14.65 -2.00
CA SER A 81 -19.76 13.76 -0.86
C SER A 81 -19.09 12.44 -1.24
N LEU A 82 -19.28 11.95 -2.47
CA LEU A 82 -18.65 10.73 -2.98
C LEU A 82 -17.65 11.00 -4.12
N SER A 83 -17.46 12.27 -4.48
CA SER A 83 -16.53 12.66 -5.52
C SER A 83 -15.09 12.33 -5.11
N LEU A 84 -14.43 11.54 -5.93
CA LEU A 84 -12.98 11.38 -5.88
C LEU A 84 -12.37 12.73 -6.28
N GLN A 85 -11.53 13.30 -5.42
CA GLN A 85 -10.93 14.62 -5.63
C GLN A 85 -9.49 14.51 -6.13
N LYS A 86 -8.75 13.53 -5.61
CA LYS A 86 -7.32 13.41 -5.86
C LYS A 86 -6.88 11.98 -5.70
N ILE A 87 -5.95 11.56 -6.56
CA ILE A 87 -5.21 10.31 -6.41
C ILE A 87 -3.74 10.63 -6.24
N GLN A 88 -3.08 9.96 -5.31
CA GLN A 88 -1.63 10.01 -5.12
C GLN A 88 -1.01 8.67 -5.49
N VAL A 89 0.10 8.71 -6.22
CA VAL A 89 0.98 7.56 -6.42
C VAL A 89 2.08 7.64 -5.36
N ILE A 90 2.21 6.59 -4.56
CA ILE A 90 3.15 6.51 -3.44
C ILE A 90 4.23 5.49 -3.78
N GLN A 91 5.50 5.90 -3.75
CA GLN A 91 6.66 5.02 -3.89
C GLN A 91 7.28 4.71 -2.52
N TYR A 92 7.70 3.47 -2.28
CA TYR A 92 8.34 3.07 -1.01
C TYR A 92 9.85 2.91 -1.14
N PHE A 93 10.63 3.95 -0.82
CA PHE A 93 12.09 3.90 -0.90
C PHE A 93 12.73 2.94 0.12
N PRO A 94 13.86 2.28 -0.22
CA PRO A 94 14.59 2.36 -1.50
C PRO A 94 14.04 1.42 -2.59
N HIS A 95 12.88 0.80 -2.39
CA HIS A 95 12.33 -0.16 -3.32
C HIS A 95 11.42 0.54 -4.37
N ASN A 96 11.30 -0.04 -5.55
CA ASN A 96 10.38 0.44 -6.58
C ASN A 96 9.00 -0.21 -6.42
N LEU A 97 8.39 -0.03 -5.24
CA LEU A 97 7.02 -0.46 -4.95
C LEU A 97 6.11 0.75 -5.04
N PHE A 98 5.08 0.69 -5.87
CA PHE A 98 4.15 1.79 -6.08
C PHE A 98 2.73 1.39 -5.65
N PHE A 99 2.07 2.28 -4.93
CA PHE A 99 0.69 2.11 -4.44
C PHE A 99 -0.14 3.35 -4.73
N LEU A 100 -1.46 3.19 -4.77
CA LEU A 100 -2.40 4.30 -4.95
C LEU A 100 -3.02 4.71 -3.62
N ARG A 101 -3.22 6.01 -3.44
CA ARG A 101 -4.05 6.59 -2.39
C ARG A 101 -5.12 7.48 -3.00
N PHE A 102 -6.37 7.16 -2.71
CA PHE A 102 -7.55 7.88 -3.16
C PHE A 102 -8.00 8.86 -2.09
N PHE A 103 -8.34 10.09 -2.49
CA PHE A 103 -8.89 11.11 -1.60
C PHE A 103 -10.28 11.48 -2.08
N TYR A 104 -11.25 11.31 -1.20
CA TYR A 104 -12.63 11.75 -1.33
C TYR A 104 -12.85 12.97 -0.44
N ALA A 105 -13.99 13.65 -0.60
CA ALA A 105 -14.31 14.86 0.16
C ALA A 105 -14.20 14.70 1.70
N GLU A 106 -14.56 13.53 2.23
CA GLU A 106 -14.63 13.28 3.68
C GLU A 106 -13.69 12.18 4.18
N LYS A 107 -12.99 11.48 3.28
CA LYS A 107 -12.11 10.35 3.65
C LYS A 107 -11.01 10.14 2.62
N HIS A 108 -10.01 9.35 2.98
CA HIS A 108 -9.07 8.81 2.01
C HIS A 108 -9.00 7.28 2.15
N GLU A 109 -8.56 6.61 1.09
CA GLU A 109 -8.40 5.16 1.03
C GLU A 109 -7.06 4.82 0.38
N ASP A 110 -6.22 4.07 1.08
CA ASP A 110 -5.02 3.47 0.51
C ASP A 110 -5.34 2.10 -0.10
N ASP A 111 -5.01 1.96 -1.38
CA ASP A 111 -5.16 0.73 -2.15
C ASP A 111 -4.19 -0.35 -1.67
N ARG A 112 -4.51 -1.61 -1.93
CA ARG A 112 -3.60 -2.74 -1.71
C ARG A 112 -2.82 -3.12 -2.97
N ASP A 113 -3.30 -2.69 -4.14
CA ASP A 113 -2.71 -3.08 -5.41
C ASP A 113 -1.29 -2.52 -5.56
N LEU A 114 -0.35 -3.42 -5.82
CA LEU A 114 1.05 -3.11 -6.09
C LEU A 114 1.24 -2.86 -7.59
N PHE A 115 1.91 -1.76 -7.92
CA PHE A 115 2.37 -1.44 -9.26
C PHE A 115 3.90 -1.43 -9.30
N TYR A 116 4.47 -1.72 -10.48
CA TYR A 116 5.91 -1.79 -10.70
C TYR A 116 6.49 -0.53 -11.37
N SER A 117 5.62 0.38 -11.81
CA SER A 117 6.02 1.69 -12.33
C SER A 117 4.93 2.74 -12.12
N ILE A 118 5.32 4.01 -12.21
CA ILE A 118 4.37 5.14 -12.15
C ILE A 118 3.38 5.04 -13.32
N GLU A 119 3.84 4.72 -14.52
CA GLU A 119 2.99 4.60 -15.71
C GLU A 119 1.96 3.48 -15.57
N GLU A 120 2.30 2.37 -14.89
CA GLU A 120 1.36 1.29 -14.61
C GLU A 120 0.26 1.75 -13.64
N ALA A 121 0.66 2.43 -12.55
CA ALA A 121 -0.25 2.99 -11.56
C ALA A 121 -1.22 4.01 -12.21
N GLU A 122 -0.70 4.92 -13.02
CA GLU A 122 -1.51 5.95 -13.71
C GLU A 122 -2.46 5.35 -14.76
N LYS A 123 -2.04 4.29 -15.46
CA LYS A 123 -2.92 3.54 -16.38
C LYS A 123 -4.05 2.83 -15.64
N SER A 124 -3.81 2.32 -14.44
CA SER A 124 -4.84 1.68 -13.61
C SER A 124 -5.97 2.66 -13.29
N VAL A 125 -5.61 3.88 -12.87
CA VAL A 125 -6.56 4.97 -12.63
C VAL A 125 -7.42 5.25 -13.86
N SER A 126 -6.80 5.34 -15.04
CA SER A 126 -7.48 5.64 -16.30
C SER A 126 -8.47 4.55 -16.74
N LYS A 127 -8.20 3.26 -16.39
CA LYS A 127 -9.11 2.15 -16.69
C LYS A 127 -10.33 2.14 -15.80
N ASN A 128 -10.17 2.49 -14.52
CA ASN A 128 -11.30 2.58 -13.59
C ASN A 128 -12.28 3.68 -13.99
N LYS A 129 -11.83 4.77 -14.63
CA LYS A 129 -12.70 5.81 -15.21
C LYS A 129 -13.64 5.34 -16.32
N ARG A 130 -13.33 4.26 -17.03
CA ARG A 130 -14.12 3.79 -18.19
C ARG A 130 -15.22 2.78 -17.85
N LYS A 131 -15.30 2.36 -16.58
CA LYS A 131 -16.26 1.38 -16.09
C LYS A 131 -17.33 1.97 -15.15
N GLY A 132 -17.18 3.24 -14.77
CA GLY A 132 -18.17 4.01 -14.00
C GLY A 132 -19.22 4.62 -14.90
#